data_AF-A0A235FDD8-F1
#
_entry.id   AF-A0A235FDD8-F1
#
_cell.length_a   1.000
_cell.length_b   1.000
_cell.length_c   1.000
_cell.angle_alpha   90.00
_cell.angle_beta   90.00
_cell.angle_gamma   90.00
#
_symmetry.space_group_name_H-M   'P 1'
#
loop_
_entity.id
_entity.type
_entity.pdbx_description
1 polymer ?
#
loop_
_entity_poly.entity_id
_entity_poly.type
_entity_poly.pdbx_seq_one_letter_code
_entity_poly.pdbx_strand_id
1 'polypeptide(L)' 'MAKNQQPMAGSWAALDAMKHEIASEYGVHLGPDTTARQNGSVGGEITKRLVAQALSGYRG' A
#
# COMPACT_ATOMS: atom_id res chain seq x y z
N MET A 1 14.05 -5.43 21.09
CA MET A 1 12.99 -6.15 20.36
C MET A 1 12.30 -5.15 19.46
N ALA A 2 12.37 -5.33 18.15
CA ALA A 2 11.81 -4.38 17.19
C ALA A 2 10.30 -4.27 17.42
N LYS A 3 9.83 -3.05 17.70
CA LYS A 3 8.40 -2.73 17.81
C LYS A 3 7.82 -2.89 16.40
N ASN A 4 7.35 -4.09 16.08
CA ASN A 4 6.59 -4.32 14.85
C ASN A 4 5.41 -3.34 14.92
N GLN A 5 5.40 -2.36 14.02
CA GLN A 5 4.35 -1.35 13.96
C GLN A 5 3.08 -2.06 13.53
N GLN A 6 2.39 -2.67 14.50
CA GLN A 6 1.05 -3.18 14.29
C GLN A 6 0.25 -2.02 13.74
N PRO A 7 -0.31 -2.14 12.52
CA PRO A 7 -1.10 -1.06 11.97
C PRO A 7 -2.25 -0.83 12.95
N MET A 8 -2.30 0.36 13.56
CA MET A 8 -3.39 0.80 14.46
C MET A 8 -4.71 0.48 13.77
N ALA A 9 -5.75 0.07 14.49
CA ALA A 9 -6.98 -0.50 13.92
C ALA A 9 -7.66 0.34 12.80
N GLY A 10 -7.38 1.65 12.68
CA GLY A 10 -7.83 2.50 11.57
C GLY A 10 -6.94 2.50 10.31
N SER A 11 -5.68 2.10 10.40
CA SER A 11 -4.73 2.09 9.28
C SER A 11 -4.99 0.96 8.29
N TRP A 12 -5.55 -0.18 8.72
CA TRP A 12 -5.92 -1.27 7.82
C TRP A 12 -7.01 -0.87 6.81
N ALA A 13 -8.05 -0.17 7.26
CA ALA A 13 -9.12 0.30 6.37
C ALA A 13 -8.59 1.32 5.35
N ALA A 14 -7.70 2.23 5.78
CA ALA A 14 -7.08 3.20 4.89
C ALA A 14 -6.16 2.52 3.85
N LEU A 15 -5.38 1.51 4.27
CA LEU A 15 -4.53 0.73 3.37
C LEU A 15 -5.35 -0.09 2.38
N ASP A 16 -6.48 -0.65 2.81
CA ASP A 16 -7.39 -1.41 1.95
C ASP A 16 -8.04 -0.51 0.90
N ALA A 17 -8.52 0.67 1.30
CA ALA A 17 -9.03 1.69 0.38
C ALA A 17 -7.97 2.10 -0.65
N MET A 18 -6.73 2.40 -0.19
CA MET A 18 -5.61 2.75 -1.06
C MET A 18 -5.26 1.62 -2.02
N LYS A 19 -5.28 0.37 -1.57
CA LYS A 19 -5.05 -0.81 -2.42
C LYS A 19 -6.05 -0.87 -3.56
N HIS A 20 -7.34 -0.65 -3.27
CA HIS A 20 -8.39 -0.67 -4.29
C HIS A 20 -8.33 0.54 -5.24
N GLU A 21 -7.99 1.72 -4.73
CA GLU A 21 -7.74 2.93 -5.55
C GLU A 21 -6.60 2.70 -6.55
N ILE A 22 -5.43 2.27 -6.08
CA ILE A 22 -4.27 2.01 -6.94
C ILE A 22 -4.54 0.90 -7.94
N ALA A 23 -5.22 -0.18 -7.52
CA ALA A 23 -5.61 -1.25 -8.43
C ALA A 23 -6.50 -0.72 -9.57
N SER A 24 -7.43 0.18 -9.25
CA SER A 24 -8.26 0.85 -10.25
C SER A 24 -7.46 1.77 -11.16
N GLU A 25 -6.55 2.59 -10.63
CA GLU A 25 -5.67 3.47 -11.41
C GLU A 25 -4.80 2.68 -12.41
N TYR A 26 -4.29 1.52 -11.98
CA TYR A 26 -3.40 0.69 -12.80
C TYR A 26 -4.16 -0.27 -13.72
N GLY A 27 -5.49 -0.30 -13.66
CA GLY A 27 -6.31 -1.26 -14.42
C GLY A 27 -6.02 -2.71 -14.03
N VAL A 28 -5.63 -2.96 -12.78
CA VAL A 28 -5.31 -4.29 -12.25
C VAL A 28 -6.51 -4.84 -11.49
N HIS A 29 -6.99 -6.01 -11.91
CA HIS A 29 -7.90 -6.81 -11.10
C HIS A 29 -7.08 -7.64 -10.12
N LEU A 30 -7.26 -7.48 -8.81
CA LEU A 30 -6.48 -8.25 -7.82
C LEU A 30 -7.07 -9.65 -7.66
N GLY A 31 -6.23 -10.67 -7.73
CA GLY A 31 -6.68 -12.05 -7.59
C GLY A 31 -5.60 -13.09 -7.89
N PRO A 32 -5.89 -14.37 -7.62
CA PRO A 32 -4.95 -15.48 -7.87
C PRO A 32 -4.66 -15.68 -9.37
N ASP A 33 -5.59 -15.31 -10.26
CA ASP A 33 -5.43 -15.43 -11.71
C ASP A 33 -4.66 -14.26 -12.34
N THR A 34 -4.43 -13.20 -11.57
CA THR A 34 -3.65 -12.03 -12.01
C THR A 34 -2.16 -12.30 -11.85
N THR A 35 -1.36 -11.85 -12.82
CA THR A 35 0.09 -12.09 -12.76
C THR A 35 0.70 -11.55 -11.47
N ALA A 36 1.68 -12.26 -10.92
CA ALA A 36 2.37 -11.83 -9.71
C ALA A 36 2.96 -10.41 -9.83
N ARG A 37 3.39 -10.02 -11.03
CA ARG A 37 3.89 -8.67 -11.31
C ARG A 37 2.80 -7.61 -11.19
N GLN A 38 1.60 -7.86 -11.72
CA GLN A 38 0.48 -6.93 -11.61
C GLN A 38 -0.05 -6.83 -10.19
N ASN A 39 -0.18 -7.95 -9.47
CA ASN A 39 -0.50 -7.91 -8.03
C ASN A 39 0.58 -7.15 -7.24
N GLY A 40 1.85 -7.40 -7.57
CA GLY A 40 2.99 -6.76 -6.93
C GLY A 40 3.11 -5.25 -7.20
N SER A 41 2.68 -4.75 -8.37
CA SER A 41 2.75 -3.31 -8.68
C SER A 41 1.86 -2.48 -7.77
N VAL A 42 0.70 -3.01 -7.38
CA VAL A 42 -0.21 -2.35 -6.41
C VAL A 42 0.45 -2.23 -5.03
N GLY A 43 1.03 -3.33 -4.52
CA GLY A 43 1.75 -3.32 -3.23
C GLY A 43 3.01 -2.43 -3.22
N GLY A 44 3.72 -2.39 -4.35
CA GLY A 44 4.86 -1.51 -4.55
C GLY A 44 4.48 -0.02 -4.47
N GLU A 45 3.38 0.37 -5.10
CA GLU A 45 2.91 1.76 -5.05
C GLU A 45 2.39 2.17 -3.67
N ILE A 46 1.69 1.28 -2.96
CA ILE A 46 1.31 1.51 -1.55
C ILE A 46 2.56 1.83 -0.73
N THR A 47 3.61 1.00 -0.85
CA THR A 47 4.88 1.20 -0.13
C THR A 47 5.50 2.55 -0.49
N LYS A 48 5.52 2.90 -1.78
CA LYS A 48 6.08 4.17 -2.26
C LYS A 48 5.33 5.38 -1.68
N ARG A 49 4.00 5.37 -1.68
CA ARG A 49 3.18 6.45 -1.10
C ARG A 49 3.40 6.56 0.42
N LEU A 50 3.46 5.44 1.14
CA LEU A 50 3.73 5.42 2.58
C LEU A 50 5.13 5.96 2.92
N VAL A 51 6.16 5.54 2.18
CA VAL A 51 7.52 6.05 2.38
C VAL A 51 7.58 7.56 2.08
N ALA A 52 6.92 8.02 1.02
CA ALA A 52 6.86 9.45 0.71
C ALA A 52 6.20 10.26 1.84
N GLN A 53 5.07 9.78 2.39
CA GLN A 53 4.40 10.42 3.53
C GLN A 53 5.30 10.46 4.78
N ALA A 54 5.98 9.36 5.09
CA ALA A 54 6.91 9.29 6.22
C ALA A 54 8.09 10.24 6.05
N LEU A 55 8.67 10.33 4.84
CA LEU A 55 9.77 11.23 4.53
C LEU A 55 9.34 12.70 4.59
N SER A 56 8.12 13.04 4.16
CA SER A 56 7.59 14.39 4.28
C SER A 56 7.47 14.83 5.75
N GLY A 57 7.06 13.94 6.65
CA GLY A 57 7.01 14.22 8.09
C GLY A 57 8.39 14.32 8.76
N TYR A 58 9.42 13.66 8.21
CA TYR A 58 10.79 13.74 8.71
C TYR A 58 11.53 15.02 8.32
N ARG A 59 11.11 15.68 7.22
CA ARG A 59 11.70 16.93 6.72
C ARG A 59 11.10 18.19 7.37
N GLY A 60 10.15 18.02 8.29
CA GLY A 60 9.50 19.09 9.05
C GLY A 60 10.03 19.24 10.47
#